data_AF-A0A7W6X0C2-F1
#
_entry.id   AF-A0A7W6X0C2-F1
#
_cell.length_a   1.000
_cell.length_b   1.000
_cell.length_c   1.000
_cell.angle_alpha   90.00
_cell.angle_beta   90.00
_cell.angle_gamma   90.00
#
_symmetry.space_group_name_H-M   'P 1'
#
loop_
_entity.id
_entity.type
_entity.pdbx_description
1 polymer ?
#
loop_
_entity_poly.entity_id
_entity_poly.type
_entity_poly.pdbx_seq_one_letter_code
_entity_poly.pdbx_strand_id
1 'polypeptide(L)'
;MLALRPGEAPVVIALSPTAASYVLFVHVVEDRPLVKPEGFGEIGPIASWVDGNRLGDRVSTHALRYADGSETEVPVLRRFALQHKHIAWSASPFGAMPLRAPSLHSSIDEDFALGRAASVSFMTGEERSQSGRTRQDGENLWVYALPNPTPHKELTVLALRAEQESSLVYAVSTTRLTQHPLRLQGRSKLKMRLPAGVHLNKLGELDVDDRGEQIAIDLGTVISARAVLEYSRPDWLGDGTTCSRSGPTPK
;
A
#
# COMPACT_ATOMS: atom_id res chain seq x y z
N MET A 1 19.40 2.99 -11.68
CA MET A 1 19.72 2.51 -10.33
C MET A 1 20.97 3.23 -9.84
N LEU A 2 20.95 3.76 -8.63
CA LEU A 2 22.05 4.45 -7.97
C LEU A 2 22.46 3.65 -6.73
N ALA A 3 23.75 3.38 -6.57
CA ALA A 3 24.28 2.76 -5.37
C ALA A 3 24.80 3.85 -4.42
N LEU A 4 24.42 3.77 -3.15
CA LEU A 4 24.91 4.63 -2.09
C LEU A 4 25.76 3.76 -1.16
N ARG A 5 27.03 4.11 -0.98
CA ARG A 5 27.95 3.35 -0.11
C ARG A 5 28.59 4.27 0.94
N PRO A 6 28.72 3.80 2.19
CA PRO A 6 29.41 4.55 3.23
C PRO A 6 30.80 5.02 2.82
N GLY A 7 31.13 6.28 3.11
CA GLY A 7 32.43 6.88 2.78
C GLY A 7 32.57 7.41 1.35
N GLU A 8 31.61 7.14 0.46
CA GLU A 8 31.58 7.75 -0.88
C GLU A 8 30.94 9.14 -0.86
N ALA A 9 31.26 9.94 -1.88
CA ALA A 9 30.66 11.27 -2.04
C ALA A 9 29.13 11.16 -2.25
N PRO A 10 28.34 12.15 -1.80
CA PRO A 10 26.90 12.13 -2.02
C PRO A 10 26.55 12.04 -3.51
N VAL A 11 25.59 11.19 -3.85
CA VAL A 11 25.03 11.12 -5.20
C VAL A 11 24.06 12.28 -5.39
N VAL A 12 24.28 13.08 -6.43
CA VAL A 12 23.49 14.28 -6.72
C VAL A 12 22.55 14.01 -7.89
N ILE A 13 21.26 14.29 -7.68
CA ILE A 13 20.21 14.20 -8.70
C ILE A 13 19.66 15.59 -8.93
N ALA A 14 19.91 16.15 -10.11
CA ALA A 14 19.30 17.41 -10.53
C ALA A 14 17.84 17.18 -10.93
N LEU A 15 16.97 18.09 -10.50
CA LEU A 15 15.55 18.11 -10.85
C LEU A 15 15.24 19.38 -11.63
N SER A 16 14.26 19.31 -12.52
CA SER A 16 13.60 20.55 -12.96
C SER A 16 12.94 21.18 -11.73
N PRO A 17 13.04 22.52 -11.53
CA PRO A 17 12.43 23.18 -10.38
C PRO A 17 10.97 22.77 -10.21
N THR A 18 10.63 22.23 -9.04
CA THR A 18 9.28 21.73 -8.78
C THR A 18 8.91 21.88 -7.32
N ALA A 19 7.74 22.43 -7.03
CA ALA A 19 7.13 22.29 -5.72
C ALA A 19 6.65 20.84 -5.54
N ALA A 20 7.00 20.22 -4.42
CA ALA A 20 6.66 18.83 -4.11
C ALA A 20 6.31 18.70 -2.64
N SER A 21 5.17 18.07 -2.34
CA SER A 21 4.78 17.71 -0.98
C SER A 21 5.55 16.48 -0.48
N TYR A 22 5.84 15.54 -1.39
CA TYR A 22 6.62 14.34 -1.10
C TYR A 22 7.58 14.03 -2.24
N VAL A 23 8.72 13.45 -1.89
CA VAL A 23 9.63 12.78 -2.81
C VAL A 23 9.51 11.28 -2.60
N LEU A 24 9.11 10.56 -3.65
CA LEU A 24 8.95 9.11 -3.62
C LEU A 24 10.25 8.45 -4.05
N PHE A 25 10.71 7.48 -3.27
CA PHE A 25 11.88 6.66 -3.55
C PHE A 25 11.48 5.21 -3.71
N VAL A 26 11.97 4.53 -4.75
CA VAL A 26 12.01 3.07 -4.82
C VAL A 26 13.42 2.65 -4.42
N HIS A 27 13.56 2.00 -3.27
CA HIS A 27 14.87 1.68 -2.71
C HIS A 27 14.89 0.42 -1.85
N VAL A 28 16.10 -0.05 -1.57
CA VAL A 28 16.35 -1.23 -0.76
C VAL A 28 17.73 -1.14 -0.10
N VAL A 29 17.89 -1.82 1.04
CA VAL A 29 19.20 -2.04 1.68
C VAL A 29 19.67 -3.48 1.50
N GLU A 30 20.93 -3.73 1.78
CA GLU A 30 21.49 -5.08 1.76
C GLU A 30 20.77 -6.01 2.77
N ASP A 31 20.65 -7.27 2.38
CA ASP A 31 20.17 -8.31 3.27
C ASP A 31 21.17 -8.48 4.42
N ARG A 32 20.63 -8.64 5.63
CA ARG A 32 21.46 -8.90 6.80
C ARG A 32 21.26 -10.33 7.24
N PRO A 33 22.34 -11.05 7.56
CA PRO A 33 22.22 -12.41 8.06
C PRO A 33 21.45 -12.40 9.39
N LEU A 34 20.77 -13.51 9.66
CA LEU A 34 20.15 -13.76 10.96
C LEU A 34 21.21 -13.71 12.06
N VAL A 35 21.00 -12.86 13.07
CA VAL A 35 21.81 -12.89 14.29
C VAL A 35 21.21 -13.95 15.20
N LYS A 36 21.92 -15.06 15.39
CA LYS A 36 21.55 -16.07 16.39
C LYS A 36 21.93 -15.56 17.78
N PRO A 37 20.98 -15.45 18.73
CA PRO A 37 21.33 -15.14 20.11
C PRO A 37 22.24 -16.22 20.70
N GLU A 38 23.18 -15.82 21.55
CA GLU A 38 24.06 -16.75 22.25
C GLU A 38 23.25 -17.76 23.09
N GLY A 39 23.65 -19.03 23.08
CA GLY A 39 22.98 -20.10 23.83
C GLY A 39 21.75 -20.73 23.15
N PHE A 40 21.30 -20.25 21.99
CA PHE A 40 20.26 -20.91 21.20
C PHE A 40 20.86 -21.98 20.26
N GLY A 41 20.32 -23.20 20.30
CA GLY A 41 20.73 -24.32 19.45
C GLY A 41 20.24 -24.21 17.99
N GLU A 42 20.57 -25.20 17.16
CA GLU A 42 20.15 -25.27 15.75
C GLU A 42 18.63 -25.31 15.54
N ILE A 43 17.88 -25.73 16.57
CA ILE A 43 16.41 -25.80 16.62
C ILE A 43 15.80 -24.55 17.28
N GLY A 44 16.57 -23.46 17.40
CA GLY A 44 16.04 -22.14 17.79
C GLY A 44 14.88 -21.69 16.90
N PRO A 45 14.14 -20.62 17.27
CA PRO A 45 12.89 -20.25 16.63
C PRO A 45 13.04 -20.21 15.11
N ILE A 46 12.06 -20.79 14.38
CA ILE A 46 12.06 -21.05 12.93
C ILE A 46 12.94 -20.03 12.21
N ALA A 47 14.12 -20.46 11.78
CA ALA A 47 15.07 -19.61 11.10
C ALA A 47 14.50 -19.24 9.73
N SER A 48 13.83 -18.09 9.63
CA SER A 48 13.90 -17.34 8.39
C SER A 48 15.38 -17.07 8.12
N TRP A 49 15.84 -17.33 6.91
CA TRP A 49 17.24 -17.11 6.50
C TRP A 49 17.67 -15.64 6.63
N VAL A 50 16.72 -14.73 6.88
CA VAL A 50 16.92 -13.30 7.04
C VAL A 50 16.05 -12.77 8.20
N ASP A 51 16.66 -12.09 9.17
CA ASP A 51 15.97 -11.55 10.37
C ASP A 51 15.11 -10.33 10.02
N GLY A 52 15.75 -9.30 9.46
CA GLY A 52 15.10 -8.03 9.11
C GLY A 52 14.52 -7.24 10.28
N ASN A 53 14.62 -7.71 11.53
CA ASN A 53 13.93 -7.07 12.65
C ASN A 53 14.69 -5.91 13.29
N ARG A 54 16.00 -5.79 13.12
CA ARG A 54 16.76 -4.63 13.61
C ARG A 54 16.21 -3.32 13.01
N LEU A 55 15.98 -2.34 13.89
CA LEU A 55 15.27 -1.10 13.58
C LEU A 55 16.12 0.13 13.89
N GLY A 56 15.89 1.22 13.15
CA GLY A 56 16.37 2.56 13.53
C GLY A 56 17.81 2.91 13.12
N ASP A 57 18.60 1.97 12.60
CA ASP A 57 19.92 2.28 12.04
C ASP A 57 19.81 3.33 10.93
N ARG A 58 20.73 4.29 10.89
CA ARG A 58 20.80 5.30 9.84
C ARG A 58 21.41 4.72 8.58
N VAL A 59 20.59 4.55 7.56
CA VAL A 59 21.04 4.02 6.26
C VAL A 59 21.68 5.13 5.45
N SER A 60 21.02 6.28 5.36
CA SER A 60 21.46 7.42 4.58
C SER A 60 20.84 8.71 5.08
N THR A 61 21.44 9.84 4.73
CA THR A 61 20.81 11.16 4.81
C THR A 61 20.45 11.61 3.39
N HIS A 62 19.26 12.18 3.24
CA HIS A 62 18.79 12.77 1.98
C HIS A 62 18.63 14.27 2.17
N ALA A 63 19.42 15.06 1.44
CA ALA A 63 19.33 16.50 1.45
C ALA A 63 18.44 16.98 0.31
N LEU A 64 17.40 17.75 0.67
CA LEU A 64 16.48 18.45 -0.22
C LEU A 64 17.00 19.88 -0.40
N ARG A 65 17.44 20.24 -1.60
CA ARG A 65 17.94 21.60 -1.91
C ARG A 65 16.94 22.35 -2.77
N TYR A 66 16.69 23.59 -2.39
CA TYR A 66 15.66 24.41 -3.02
C TYR A 66 16.27 25.51 -3.91
N ALA A 67 15.45 26.08 -4.79
CA ALA A 67 15.84 27.14 -5.72
C ALA A 67 16.37 28.40 -5.03
N ASP A 68 15.95 28.66 -3.78
CA ASP A 68 16.42 29.78 -2.96
C ASP A 68 17.78 29.51 -2.29
N GLY A 69 18.40 28.35 -2.56
CA GLY A 69 19.66 27.92 -1.98
C GLY A 69 19.55 27.30 -0.59
N SER A 70 18.37 27.27 0.02
CA SER A 70 18.17 26.58 1.30
C SER A 70 18.23 25.06 1.13
N GLU A 71 18.58 24.35 2.21
CA GLU A 71 18.70 22.90 2.23
C GLU A 71 18.01 22.33 3.48
N THR A 72 17.46 21.12 3.36
CA THR A 72 16.99 20.35 4.50
C THR A 72 17.45 18.90 4.41
N GLU A 73 18.18 18.46 5.43
CA GLU A 73 18.61 17.06 5.56
C GLU A 73 17.55 16.24 6.29
N VAL A 74 17.19 15.08 5.72
CA VAL A 74 16.25 14.13 6.33
C VAL A 74 16.91 12.76 6.45
N PRO A 75 16.94 12.17 7.67
CA PRO A 75 17.51 10.84 7.85
C PRO A 75 16.58 9.76 7.31
N VAL A 76 17.18 8.76 6.69
CA VAL A 76 16.52 7.57 6.18
C VAL A 76 16.91 6.40 7.07
N LEU A 77 15.94 5.88 7.81
CA LEU A 77 16.17 4.88 8.85
C LEU A 77 15.71 3.49 8.41
N ARG A 78 16.47 2.47 8.79
CA ARG A 78 16.13 1.07 8.55
C ARG A 78 14.82 0.72 9.25
N ARG A 79 13.97 -0.02 8.53
CA ARG A 79 12.62 -0.46 8.92
C ARG A 79 11.63 0.69 9.18
N PHE A 80 12.02 1.95 9.03
CA PHE A 80 11.07 3.06 8.93
C PHE A 80 10.86 3.46 7.47
N ALA A 81 11.95 3.84 6.78
CA ALA A 81 11.89 4.33 5.41
C ALA A 81 12.16 3.26 4.36
N LEU A 82 12.94 2.22 4.69
CA LEU A 82 13.24 1.11 3.78
C LEU A 82 13.62 -0.14 4.55
N GLN A 83 13.71 -1.24 3.82
CA GLN A 83 14.14 -2.53 4.33
C GLN A 83 14.90 -3.28 3.23
N HIS A 84 15.51 -4.41 3.57
CA HIS A 84 16.13 -5.30 2.59
C HIS A 84 15.10 -6.06 1.74
N LYS A 85 15.58 -6.80 0.73
CA LYS A 85 14.74 -7.45 -0.26
C LYS A 85 13.96 -8.62 0.32
N HIS A 86 14.62 -9.43 1.14
CA HIS A 86 14.08 -10.66 1.67
C HIS A 86 13.76 -10.47 3.15
N ILE A 87 12.47 -10.42 3.49
CA ILE A 87 12.01 -10.22 4.87
C ILE A 87 11.26 -11.42 5.40
N ALA A 88 11.47 -11.71 6.68
CA ALA A 88 10.58 -12.56 7.45
C ALA A 88 9.21 -11.89 7.67
N TRP A 89 8.24 -12.68 8.15
CA TRP A 89 6.98 -12.12 8.62
C TRP A 89 7.24 -11.07 9.71
N SER A 90 6.48 -9.98 9.68
CA SER A 90 6.59 -8.81 10.57
C SER A 90 7.80 -7.89 10.33
N ALA A 91 8.79 -8.26 9.52
CA ALA A 91 9.99 -7.43 9.30
C ALA A 91 9.82 -6.29 8.26
N SER A 92 8.61 -6.03 7.78
CA SER A 92 8.33 -4.93 6.84
C SER A 92 8.68 -3.55 7.43
N PRO A 93 9.08 -2.57 6.60
CA PRO A 93 9.27 -1.20 7.04
C PRO A 93 7.92 -0.54 7.39
N PHE A 94 7.90 0.44 8.29
CA PHE A 94 6.67 1.10 8.74
C PHE A 94 6.14 2.15 7.76
N GLY A 95 7.05 2.95 7.18
CA GLY A 95 6.78 4.11 6.34
C GLY A 95 6.66 3.81 4.85
N ALA A 96 7.27 2.71 4.40
CA ALA A 96 7.27 2.33 2.99
C ALA A 96 6.17 1.31 2.65
N MET A 97 5.93 1.08 1.36
CA MET A 97 5.08 0.03 0.82
C MET A 97 5.90 -0.82 -0.15
N PRO A 98 5.62 -2.12 -0.33
CA PRO A 98 6.27 -2.86 -1.40
C PRO A 98 5.86 -2.25 -2.76
N LEU A 99 6.77 -2.27 -3.75
CA LEU A 99 6.50 -1.84 -5.12
C LEU A 99 5.63 -2.87 -5.83
N ARG A 100 4.34 -2.90 -5.49
CA ARG A 100 3.30 -3.70 -6.12
C ARG A 100 1.95 -3.03 -5.93
N ALA A 101 1.02 -3.35 -6.82
CA ALA A 101 -0.37 -3.00 -6.61
C ALA A 101 -0.91 -3.72 -5.36
N PRO A 102 -1.87 -3.11 -4.64
CA PRO A 102 -2.66 -3.83 -3.64
C PRO A 102 -3.29 -5.07 -4.27
N SER A 103 -3.31 -6.18 -3.52
CA SER A 103 -3.97 -7.41 -3.95
C SER A 103 -5.30 -7.57 -3.22
N LEU A 104 -6.31 -7.97 -3.98
CA LEU A 104 -7.63 -8.35 -3.47
C LEU A 104 -7.82 -9.83 -3.77
N HIS A 105 -8.47 -10.53 -2.85
CA HIS A 105 -8.76 -11.95 -2.99
C HIS A 105 -10.24 -12.17 -2.70
N SER A 106 -10.92 -12.90 -3.58
CA SER A 106 -12.25 -13.45 -3.31
C SER A 106 -12.16 -14.53 -2.24
N SER A 107 -13.25 -14.72 -1.49
CA SER A 107 -13.38 -15.89 -0.63
C SER A 107 -13.52 -17.17 -1.47
N ILE A 108 -13.35 -18.33 -0.84
CA ILE A 108 -13.51 -19.61 -1.56
C ILE A 108 -14.96 -19.78 -2.02
N ASP A 109 -15.92 -19.37 -1.20
CA ASP A 109 -17.34 -19.43 -1.53
C ASP A 109 -17.70 -18.52 -2.72
N GLU A 110 -17.10 -17.33 -2.80
CA GLU A 110 -17.27 -16.42 -3.95
C GLU A 110 -16.71 -17.05 -5.24
N ASP A 111 -15.49 -17.60 -5.20
CA ASP A 111 -14.88 -18.31 -6.33
C ASP A 111 -15.74 -19.51 -6.75
N PHE A 112 -16.22 -20.31 -5.80
CA PHE A 112 -17.08 -21.47 -6.05
C PHE A 112 -18.40 -21.07 -6.73
N ALA A 113 -19.08 -20.04 -6.22
CA ALA A 113 -20.33 -19.54 -6.80
C ALA A 113 -20.16 -19.01 -8.23
N LEU A 114 -18.97 -18.49 -8.54
CA LEU A 114 -18.58 -18.06 -9.88
C LEU A 114 -18.07 -19.21 -10.77
N GLY A 115 -17.93 -20.42 -10.23
CA GLY A 115 -17.41 -21.59 -10.94
C GLY A 115 -15.90 -21.51 -11.22
N ARG A 116 -15.15 -20.81 -10.38
CA ARG A 116 -13.71 -20.58 -10.49
C ARG A 116 -12.94 -21.50 -9.56
N ALA A 117 -11.68 -21.75 -9.91
CA ALA A 117 -10.74 -22.35 -8.98
C ALA A 117 -10.33 -21.31 -7.93
N ALA A 118 -10.36 -21.73 -6.65
CA ALA A 118 -9.98 -20.89 -5.52
C ALA A 118 -8.62 -20.23 -5.73
N SER A 119 -8.56 -18.91 -5.55
CA SER A 119 -7.37 -18.10 -5.76
C SER A 119 -6.29 -18.27 -4.72
N VAL A 120 -6.72 -18.49 -3.49
CA VAL A 120 -5.91 -18.56 -2.29
C VAL A 120 -6.44 -19.67 -1.39
N SER A 121 -5.62 -20.10 -0.43
CA SER A 121 -6.08 -21.06 0.59
C SER A 121 -7.17 -20.45 1.46
N PHE A 122 -8.03 -21.31 2.04
CA PHE A 122 -9.06 -20.92 3.03
C PHE A 122 -8.49 -20.03 4.13
N MET A 123 -7.32 -20.43 4.63
CA MET A 123 -6.61 -19.67 5.66
C MET A 123 -6.27 -18.24 5.22
N THR A 124 -5.91 -18.00 3.97
CA THR A 124 -5.56 -16.67 3.46
C THR A 124 -6.79 -15.86 3.03
N GLY A 125 -7.81 -16.53 2.49
CA GLY A 125 -9.02 -15.87 1.98
C GLY A 125 -10.02 -15.50 3.08
N GLU A 126 -10.06 -16.23 4.20
CA GLU A 126 -11.15 -16.12 5.17
C GLU A 126 -10.68 -15.95 6.63
N GLU A 127 -9.62 -16.65 7.04
CA GLU A 127 -9.22 -16.73 8.46
C GLU A 127 -8.01 -15.87 8.85
N ARG A 128 -7.14 -15.52 7.89
CA ARG A 128 -5.91 -14.75 8.14
C ARG A 128 -5.82 -13.58 7.19
N SER A 129 -5.73 -12.38 7.77
CA SER A 129 -5.29 -11.21 7.02
C SER A 129 -3.78 -11.28 6.81
N GLN A 130 -3.35 -11.53 5.57
CA GLN A 130 -1.98 -11.23 5.16
C GLN A 130 -1.91 -9.77 4.78
N SER A 131 -0.91 -9.04 5.31
CA SER A 131 -0.77 -7.62 5.00
C SER A 131 -0.42 -7.34 3.53
N GLY A 132 -0.08 -8.37 2.74
CA GLY A 132 0.40 -8.20 1.38
C GLY A 132 1.67 -7.35 1.33
N ARG A 133 2.51 -7.37 2.39
CA ARG A 133 3.74 -6.56 2.49
C ARG A 133 5.01 -7.37 2.33
N THR A 134 4.97 -8.63 2.72
CA THR A 134 6.02 -9.62 2.51
C THR A 134 5.73 -10.41 1.25
N ARG A 135 6.76 -10.71 0.46
CA ARG A 135 6.73 -11.76 -0.57
C ARG A 135 7.76 -12.80 -0.16
N GLN A 136 7.30 -14.01 0.12
CA GLN A 136 8.17 -15.08 0.67
C GLN A 136 9.01 -15.75 -0.43
N ASP A 137 8.54 -15.69 -1.67
CA ASP A 137 9.10 -16.31 -2.89
C ASP A 137 9.76 -15.29 -3.84
N GLY A 138 9.92 -14.02 -3.45
CA GLY A 138 10.44 -13.00 -4.35
C GLY A 138 11.01 -11.76 -3.66
N GLU A 139 11.60 -10.88 -4.47
CA GLU A 139 12.27 -9.68 -3.97
C GLU A 139 11.28 -8.56 -3.63
N ASN A 140 11.42 -7.94 -2.46
CA ASN A 140 10.68 -6.73 -2.11
C ASN A 140 11.53 -5.50 -2.44
N LEU A 141 11.04 -4.66 -3.34
CA LEU A 141 11.49 -3.27 -3.47
C LEU A 141 10.54 -2.37 -2.70
N TRP A 142 11.05 -1.34 -2.04
CA TRP A 142 10.25 -0.52 -1.13
C TRP A 142 10.04 0.88 -1.71
N VAL A 143 8.78 1.27 -1.84
CA VAL A 143 8.36 2.64 -2.16
C VAL A 143 8.21 3.42 -0.85
N TYR A 144 8.95 4.50 -0.70
CA TYR A 144 8.87 5.38 0.46
C TYR A 144 8.55 6.80 0.04
N ALA A 145 7.60 7.44 0.71
CA ALA A 145 7.28 8.83 0.49
C ALA A 145 7.97 9.68 1.57
N LEU A 146 9.10 10.28 1.21
CA LEU A 146 9.81 11.24 2.05
C LEU A 146 9.01 12.55 2.07
N PRO A 147 8.50 13.01 3.23
CA PRO A 147 7.82 14.30 3.31
C PRO A 147 8.82 15.43 3.04
N ASN A 148 8.43 16.38 2.18
CA ASN A 148 9.17 17.62 2.01
C ASN A 148 8.77 18.60 3.13
N PRO A 149 9.70 19.03 4.00
CA PRO A 149 9.39 19.97 5.09
C PRO A 149 8.93 21.35 4.62
N THR A 150 9.28 21.76 3.40
CA THR A 150 8.93 23.07 2.82
C THR A 150 8.27 22.89 1.44
N PRO A 151 7.05 22.36 1.38
CA PRO A 151 6.41 21.92 0.13
C PRO A 151 6.07 23.06 -0.85
N HIS A 152 6.08 24.32 -0.36
CA HIS A 152 5.86 25.53 -1.15
C HIS A 152 7.13 26.02 -1.86
N LYS A 153 8.32 25.57 -1.45
CA LYS A 153 9.58 25.92 -2.11
C LYS A 153 9.84 24.99 -3.27
N GLU A 154 10.39 25.53 -4.35
CA GLU A 154 10.80 24.73 -5.49
C GLU A 154 12.04 23.92 -5.15
N LEU A 155 11.91 22.60 -5.15
CA LEU A 155 12.99 21.65 -5.03
C LEU A 155 13.74 21.55 -6.35
N THR A 156 15.07 21.63 -6.31
CA THR A 156 15.92 21.65 -7.51
C THR A 156 16.97 20.54 -7.50
N VAL A 157 17.41 20.08 -6.32
CA VAL A 157 18.42 19.03 -6.21
C VAL A 157 18.12 18.10 -5.04
N LEU A 158 18.37 16.81 -5.25
CA LEU A 158 18.49 15.80 -4.20
C LEU A 158 19.96 15.41 -4.05
N ALA A 159 20.51 15.48 -2.84
CA ALA A 159 21.83 14.92 -2.54
C ALA A 159 21.69 13.76 -1.56
N LEU A 160 22.05 12.56 -2.00
CA LEU A 160 21.85 11.31 -1.26
C LEU A 160 23.20 10.82 -0.74
N ARG A 161 23.36 10.75 0.58
CA ARG A 161 24.61 10.34 1.24
C ARG A 161 24.36 9.08 2.06
N ALA A 162 25.06 7.99 1.75
CA ALA A 162 25.04 6.81 2.61
C ALA A 162 25.70 7.10 3.96
N GLU A 163 25.22 6.42 5.00
CA GLU A 163 25.76 6.52 6.35
C GLU A 163 26.30 5.17 6.82
N GLN A 164 25.51 4.36 7.54
CA GLN A 164 26.01 3.16 8.21
C GLN A 164 25.96 1.91 7.32
N GLU A 165 25.28 1.98 6.17
CA GLU A 165 25.04 0.82 5.32
C GLU A 165 24.86 1.21 3.86
N SER A 166 25.18 0.27 2.97
CA SER A 166 24.92 0.39 1.55
C SER A 166 23.42 0.29 1.23
N SER A 167 22.98 1.06 0.24
CA SER A 167 21.61 0.99 -0.28
C SER A 167 21.57 1.22 -1.79
N LEU A 168 20.49 0.78 -2.41
CA LEU A 168 20.22 0.99 -3.83
C LEU A 168 18.93 1.81 -3.99
N VAL A 169 19.01 2.87 -4.79
CA VAL A 169 17.86 3.68 -5.22
C VAL A 169 17.57 3.37 -6.69
N TYR A 170 16.41 2.79 -6.96
CA TYR A 170 15.99 2.37 -8.30
C TYR A 170 15.28 3.49 -9.06
N ALA A 171 14.43 4.24 -8.36
CA ALA A 171 13.65 5.32 -8.95
C ALA A 171 13.37 6.42 -7.94
N VAL A 172 13.19 7.63 -8.45
CA VAL A 172 12.76 8.82 -7.68
C VAL A 172 11.65 9.52 -8.46
N SER A 173 10.61 9.97 -7.75
CA SER A 173 9.55 10.80 -8.31
C SER A 173 9.09 11.84 -7.28
N THR A 174 8.30 12.82 -7.70
CA THR A 174 7.76 13.86 -6.83
C THR A 174 6.26 13.97 -7.00
N THR A 175 5.56 14.36 -5.94
CA THR A 175 4.11 14.62 -6.00
C THR A 175 3.72 15.86 -5.21
N ARG A 176 2.61 16.50 -5.58
CA ARG A 176 1.99 17.63 -4.88
C ARG A 176 0.77 17.24 -4.05
N LEU A 177 0.51 15.94 -3.88
CA LEU A 177 -0.58 15.45 -3.04
C LEU A 177 -0.47 16.00 -1.62
N THR A 178 -1.58 16.49 -1.08
CA THR A 178 -1.67 17.02 0.28
C THR A 178 -1.74 15.89 1.31
N GLN A 179 -2.42 14.80 0.96
CA GLN A 179 -2.46 13.57 1.75
C GLN A 179 -1.23 12.69 1.47
N HIS A 180 -0.90 11.82 2.42
CA HIS A 180 0.23 10.92 2.27
C HIS A 180 -0.02 9.90 1.14
N PRO A 181 0.81 9.85 0.08
CA PRO A 181 0.49 9.13 -1.16
C PRO A 181 0.43 7.60 -1.01
N LEU A 182 1.10 7.06 0.01
CA LEU A 182 1.14 5.61 0.27
C LEU A 182 0.24 5.14 1.42
N ARG A 183 -0.56 6.03 2.03
CA ARG A 183 -1.47 5.63 3.12
C ARG A 183 -2.88 5.49 2.61
N LEU A 184 -3.47 4.32 2.83
CA LEU A 184 -4.88 4.09 2.59
C LEU A 184 -5.69 5.11 3.39
N GLN A 185 -6.57 5.81 2.69
CA GLN A 185 -7.51 6.74 3.29
C GLN A 185 -8.79 6.00 3.71
N GLY A 186 -9.69 6.71 4.39
CA GLY A 186 -11.00 6.17 4.74
C GLY A 186 -11.76 5.69 3.50
N ARG A 187 -12.47 4.55 3.62
CA ARG A 187 -13.29 4.01 2.53
C ARG A 187 -14.41 4.99 2.18
N SER A 188 -14.47 5.38 0.92
CA SER A 188 -15.62 6.09 0.33
C SER A 188 -16.47 5.14 -0.51
N LYS A 189 -17.76 5.49 -0.67
CA LYS A 189 -18.70 4.76 -1.53
C LYS A 189 -19.24 5.72 -2.58
N LEU A 190 -19.24 5.33 -3.85
CA LEU A 190 -19.92 6.04 -4.93
C LEU A 190 -21.02 5.15 -5.51
N LYS A 191 -22.15 5.78 -5.87
CA LYS A 191 -23.19 5.16 -6.70
C LYS A 191 -23.00 5.67 -8.13
N MET A 192 -22.93 4.77 -9.09
CA MET A 192 -22.83 5.11 -10.51
C MET A 192 -23.78 4.27 -11.36
N ARG A 193 -24.16 4.79 -12.52
CA ARG A 193 -24.85 4.00 -13.55
C ARG A 193 -23.79 3.26 -14.37
N LEU A 194 -24.00 1.98 -14.63
CA LEU A 194 -23.10 1.22 -15.48
C LEU A 194 -23.21 1.69 -16.93
N PRO A 195 -22.08 1.79 -17.66
CA PRO A 195 -22.10 2.01 -19.11
C PRO A 195 -22.88 0.92 -19.84
N ALA A 196 -23.39 1.23 -21.03
CA ALA A 196 -24.02 0.22 -21.88
C ALA A 196 -23.04 -0.92 -22.19
N GLY A 197 -23.52 -2.16 -22.17
CA GLY A 197 -22.72 -3.36 -22.45
C GLY A 197 -21.91 -3.90 -21.26
N VAL A 198 -21.89 -3.21 -20.12
CA VAL A 198 -21.27 -3.71 -18.89
C VAL A 198 -22.29 -4.52 -18.10
N HIS A 199 -21.94 -5.76 -17.78
CA HIS A 199 -22.81 -6.71 -17.07
C HIS A 199 -22.21 -7.14 -15.74
N LEU A 200 -23.06 -7.31 -14.74
CA LEU A 200 -22.67 -7.86 -13.45
C LEU A 200 -22.54 -9.39 -13.55
N ASN A 201 -21.64 -9.96 -12.74
CA ASN A 201 -21.47 -11.40 -12.62
C ASN A 201 -22.64 -12.06 -11.85
N LYS A 202 -22.57 -13.38 -11.62
CA LYS A 202 -23.63 -14.13 -10.91
C LYS A 202 -23.87 -13.67 -9.46
N LEU A 203 -22.91 -12.98 -8.86
CA LEU A 203 -23.01 -12.40 -7.52
C LEU A 203 -23.59 -10.97 -7.55
N GLY A 204 -23.88 -10.43 -8.73
CA GLY A 204 -24.33 -9.04 -8.87
C GLY A 204 -23.19 -8.03 -8.74
N GLU A 205 -21.97 -8.39 -9.15
CA GLU A 205 -20.76 -7.59 -8.96
C GLU A 205 -19.99 -7.37 -10.26
N LEU A 206 -19.26 -6.25 -10.35
CA LEU A 206 -18.11 -6.16 -11.25
C LEU A 206 -16.92 -6.77 -10.54
N ASP A 207 -16.16 -7.56 -11.28
CA ASP A 207 -14.98 -8.17 -10.72
C ASP A 207 -13.91 -7.11 -10.43
N VAL A 208 -13.38 -7.15 -9.21
CA VAL A 208 -12.35 -6.20 -8.75
C VAL A 208 -11.08 -6.92 -8.32
N ASP A 209 -11.07 -8.26 -8.38
CA ASP A 209 -9.87 -9.05 -8.22
C ASP A 209 -9.02 -9.02 -9.52
N ASP A 210 -7.81 -9.57 -9.48
CA ASP A 210 -6.87 -9.44 -10.60
C ASP A 210 -7.24 -10.23 -11.87
N ARG A 211 -8.39 -10.93 -11.87
CA ARG A 211 -8.67 -12.03 -12.81
C ARG A 211 -9.67 -11.68 -13.91
N GLY A 212 -10.27 -10.49 -13.87
CA GLY A 212 -11.33 -10.05 -14.78
C GLY A 212 -11.17 -8.63 -15.34
N GLU A 213 -12.23 -8.11 -15.97
CA GLU A 213 -12.31 -6.70 -16.40
C GLU A 213 -12.34 -5.79 -15.17
N GLN A 214 -11.23 -5.09 -14.92
CA GLN A 214 -11.05 -4.29 -13.73
C GLN A 214 -11.66 -2.90 -13.86
N ILE A 215 -12.48 -2.51 -12.88
CA ILE A 215 -12.69 -1.10 -12.57
C ILE A 215 -11.53 -0.61 -11.71
N ALA A 216 -10.81 0.40 -12.21
CA ALA A 216 -9.70 1.02 -11.50
C ALA A 216 -10.03 2.48 -11.17
N ILE A 217 -9.34 3.01 -10.17
CA ILE A 217 -9.35 4.43 -9.83
C ILE A 217 -7.92 4.89 -9.69
N ASP A 218 -7.62 6.08 -10.22
CA ASP A 218 -6.31 6.68 -10.04
C ASP A 218 -6.01 6.94 -8.55
N LEU A 219 -4.78 6.66 -8.14
CA LEU A 219 -4.29 6.83 -6.76
C LEU A 219 -5.15 6.14 -5.69
N GLY A 220 -5.85 5.06 -6.04
CA GLY A 220 -6.67 4.30 -5.12
C GLY A 220 -6.85 2.84 -5.51
N THR A 221 -7.77 2.17 -4.84
CA THR A 221 -8.08 0.76 -5.09
C THR A 221 -9.58 0.56 -4.93
N VAL A 222 -10.21 -0.02 -5.95
CA VAL A 222 -11.61 -0.43 -5.84
C VAL A 222 -11.63 -1.78 -5.14
N ILE A 223 -12.11 -1.80 -3.90
CA ILE A 223 -12.14 -3.03 -3.10
C ILE A 223 -13.45 -3.82 -3.24
N SER A 224 -14.46 -3.23 -3.88
CA SER A 224 -15.77 -3.83 -4.09
C SER A 224 -16.59 -2.98 -5.07
N ALA A 225 -17.29 -3.62 -6.01
CA ALA A 225 -18.20 -2.98 -6.95
C ALA A 225 -19.45 -3.84 -7.13
N ARG A 226 -20.52 -3.54 -6.39
CA ARG A 226 -21.73 -4.38 -6.30
C ARG A 226 -22.98 -3.60 -6.70
N ALA A 227 -24.00 -4.31 -7.18
CA ALA A 227 -25.34 -3.75 -7.36
C ALA A 227 -25.82 -3.11 -6.05
N VAL A 228 -26.36 -1.90 -6.15
CA VAL A 228 -27.00 -1.23 -5.02
C VAL A 228 -28.50 -1.40 -5.17
N LEU A 229 -29.17 -1.80 -4.09
CA LEU A 229 -30.63 -1.77 -4.03
C LEU A 229 -31.13 -0.32 -4.18
N GLU A 230 -31.98 -0.08 -5.16
CA GLU A 230 -32.62 1.22 -5.30
C GLU A 230 -33.75 1.35 -4.28
N TYR A 231 -33.55 2.22 -3.29
CA TYR A 231 -34.61 2.57 -2.36
C TYR A 231 -35.63 3.48 -3.07
N SER A 232 -36.81 2.93 -3.33
CA SER A 232 -37.98 3.68 -3.79
C SER A 232 -38.91 3.94 -2.61
N ARG A 233 -38.97 5.20 -2.17
CA ARG A 233 -39.86 5.61 -1.09
C ARG A 233 -41.35 5.34 -1.40
N PRO A 234 -41.87 5.61 -2.61
CA PRO A 234 -43.24 5.25 -2.97
C PRO A 234 -43.50 3.75 -2.84
N ASP A 235 -42.61 2.90 -3.36
CA ASP A 235 -42.77 1.44 -3.30
C ASP A 235 -42.76 0.92 -1.85
N TRP A 236 -42.01 1.60 -0.97
CA TRP A 236 -41.92 1.24 0.44
C TRP A 236 -43.14 1.68 1.26
N LEU A 237 -43.71 2.85 0.97
CA LEU A 237 -44.88 3.38 1.69
C LEU A 237 -46.21 2.82 1.15
N GLY A 238 -46.19 2.26 -0.06
CA GLY A 238 -47.39 1.87 -0.80
C GLY A 238 -48.24 3.08 -1.18
N ASP A 239 -49.17 2.89 -2.12
CA ASP A 239 -50.18 3.88 -2.46
C ASP A 239 -51.19 4.00 -1.31
N GLY A 240 -50.82 4.73 -0.24
CA GLY A 240 -51.73 5.28 0.75
C GLY A 240 -52.88 4.38 1.18
N THR A 241 -52.65 3.09 1.48
CA THR A 241 -53.70 2.27 2.09
C THR A 241 -53.87 2.74 3.53
N THR A 242 -54.87 3.61 3.75
CA THR A 242 -55.41 3.92 5.06
C THR A 242 -55.66 2.61 5.80
N CYS A 243 -54.89 2.38 6.86
CA CYS A 243 -55.15 1.31 7.81
C CYS A 243 -56.43 1.67 8.58
N SER A 244 -57.59 1.32 8.05
CA SER A 244 -58.85 1.38 8.78
C SER A 244 -58.81 0.28 9.84
N ARG A 245 -58.45 0.64 11.08
CA ARG A 245 -58.66 -0.23 12.23
C ARG A 245 -60.17 -0.41 12.43
N SER A 246 -60.73 -1.51 11.94
CA SER A 246 -62.01 -2.01 12.46
C SER A 246 -61.75 -2.60 13.84
N GLY A 247 -62.02 -1.81 14.89
CA GLY A 247 -62.01 -2.31 16.26
C GLY A 247 -63.15 -3.32 16.47
N PRO A 248 -62.96 -4.36 17.31
CA PRO A 248 -64.01 -5.34 17.57
C PRO A 248 -65.16 -4.70 18.36
N THR A 249 -66.38 -4.99 17.95
CA THR A 249 -67.61 -4.57 18.64
C THR A 249 -67.69 -5.27 20.00
N PRO A 250 -67.92 -4.55 21.11
CA PRO A 250 -68.03 -5.18 22.42
C PRO A 250 -69.34 -5.99 22.52
N LYS A 251 -69.25 -7.17 23.12
CA LYS A 251 -70.39 -7.96 23.61
C LYS A 251 -70.73 -7.56 25.04
#